data_AF-A0A1H0QLN1-F1
#
_entry.id   AF-A0A1H0QLN1-F1
#
_cell.length_a   1.000
_cell.length_b   1.000
_cell.length_c   1.000
_cell.angle_alpha   90.00
_cell.angle_beta   90.00
_cell.angle_gamma   90.00
#
_symmetry.space_group_name_H-M   'P 1'
#
loop_
_entity.id
_entity.type
_entity.pdbx_description
1 polymer ?
#
loop_
_entity_poly.entity_id
_entity_poly.type
_entity_poly.pdbx_seq_one_letter_code
_entity_poly.pdbx_strand_id
1 'polypeptide(L)'
;MRTESEMLNLILQIAKNLQVEAVAMSGSRTNPKGPKDEFQDYDVVYIVDDLDNLTSALSWLDSFSKRIIEQHNVLGNRRLYLMLFEDGNRIDLTLCPKDHIQEWVDSEADYTVLKDEKGLFESYTTSPGRYWTSPASGIDFKKACNEFWWVSAYVAKGICRKQLLYATDHLYGICQQELLKVLAWQVASDRGTVDIGKNYKYLFQYLPTEKEKEFSVLLDFSSKEKITQSLFATMQLFHQEAQSLAHKMGFDYDKEVAEKMIQYAEERLETNETFTK
;
A
#
# COMPACT_ATOMS: atom_id res chain seq x y z
N MET A 1 -10.44 -15.47 -21.34
CA MET A 1 -10.43 -14.13 -20.71
C MET A 1 -10.79 -13.12 -21.77
N ARG A 2 -11.78 -12.24 -21.51
CA ARG A 2 -12.04 -11.10 -22.38
C ARG A 2 -10.85 -10.15 -22.38
N THR A 3 -10.56 -9.58 -23.54
CA THR A 3 -9.54 -8.55 -23.74
C THR A 3 -9.93 -7.22 -23.10
N GLU A 4 -8.96 -6.32 -22.95
CA GLU A 4 -9.21 -4.97 -22.44
C GLU A 4 -10.26 -4.21 -23.23
N SER A 5 -10.19 -4.26 -24.57
CA SER A 5 -11.20 -3.64 -25.44
C SER A 5 -12.60 -4.21 -25.22
N GLU A 6 -12.72 -5.54 -25.06
CA GLU A 6 -14.00 -6.18 -24.79
C GLU A 6 -14.56 -5.78 -23.41
N MET A 7 -13.70 -5.69 -22.40
CA MET A 7 -14.08 -5.26 -21.05
C MET A 7 -14.52 -3.80 -21.01
N LEU A 8 -13.75 -2.89 -21.62
CA LEU A 8 -14.10 -1.46 -21.69
C LEU A 8 -15.42 -1.25 -22.45
N ASN A 9 -15.62 -1.94 -23.57
CA ASN A 9 -16.86 -1.88 -24.33
C ASN A 9 -18.06 -2.35 -23.49
N LEU A 10 -17.89 -3.45 -22.75
CA LEU A 10 -18.92 -3.97 -21.87
C LEU A 10 -19.27 -3.00 -20.73
N ILE A 11 -18.25 -2.43 -20.06
CA ILE A 11 -18.41 -1.42 -19.02
C ILE A 11 -19.24 -0.25 -19.57
N LEU A 12 -18.84 0.31 -20.72
CA LEU A 12 -19.54 1.44 -21.34
C LEU A 12 -20.96 1.07 -21.81
N GLN A 13 -21.19 -0.17 -22.27
CA GLN A 13 -22.52 -0.63 -22.66
C GLN A 13 -23.45 -0.72 -21.45
N ILE A 14 -22.99 -1.28 -20.33
CA ILE A 14 -23.78 -1.35 -19.09
C ILE A 14 -24.05 0.05 -18.56
N ALA A 15 -23.02 0.91 -18.51
CA ALA A 15 -23.15 2.32 -18.15
C ALA A 15 -24.25 3.03 -18.96
N LYS A 16 -24.29 2.81 -20.28
CA LYS A 16 -25.33 3.35 -21.16
C LYS A 16 -26.72 2.82 -20.81
N ASN A 17 -26.86 1.51 -20.58
CA ASN A 17 -28.15 0.90 -20.24
C ASN A 17 -28.72 1.40 -18.91
N LEU A 18 -27.83 1.67 -17.94
CA LEU A 18 -28.19 2.23 -16.65
C LEU A 18 -28.35 3.75 -16.67
N GLN A 19 -28.09 4.40 -17.81
CA GLN A 19 -28.13 5.86 -17.96
C GLN A 19 -27.24 6.59 -16.95
N VAL A 20 -26.04 6.06 -16.71
CA VAL A 20 -25.08 6.74 -15.83
C VAL A 20 -24.61 8.04 -16.47
N GLU A 21 -24.33 9.02 -15.63
CA GLU A 21 -24.02 10.39 -16.03
C GLU A 21 -22.60 10.53 -16.57
N ALA A 22 -21.65 9.82 -15.94
CA ALA A 22 -20.26 9.76 -16.36
C ALA A 22 -19.60 8.45 -15.90
N VAL A 23 -18.51 8.09 -16.57
CA VAL A 23 -17.68 6.92 -16.29
C VAL A 23 -16.22 7.36 -16.27
N ALA A 24 -15.51 7.04 -15.19
CA ALA A 24 -14.06 7.16 -15.12
C ALA A 24 -13.45 5.86 -14.61
N MET A 25 -12.16 5.67 -14.87
CA MET A 25 -11.38 4.52 -14.43
C MET A 25 -10.16 5.03 -13.67
N SER A 26 -9.77 4.37 -12.59
CA SER A 26 -8.56 4.66 -11.82
C SER A 26 -7.66 3.43 -11.76
N GLY A 27 -6.79 3.35 -10.75
CA GLY A 27 -5.99 2.17 -10.48
C GLY A 27 -4.81 1.96 -11.44
N SER A 28 -4.35 0.73 -11.56
CA SER A 28 -3.08 0.45 -12.25
C SER A 28 -3.16 0.63 -13.77
N ARG A 29 -4.36 0.49 -14.36
CA ARG A 29 -4.59 0.61 -15.82
C ARG A 29 -4.43 2.03 -16.34
N THR A 30 -4.59 3.04 -15.48
CA THR A 30 -4.37 4.44 -15.85
C THR A 30 -2.90 4.85 -15.78
N ASN A 31 -2.04 4.07 -15.11
CA ASN A 31 -0.62 4.38 -15.01
C ASN A 31 0.14 3.97 -16.28
N PRO A 32 0.63 4.92 -17.11
CA PRO A 32 1.33 4.59 -18.35
C PRO A 32 2.69 3.91 -18.11
N LYS A 33 3.23 4.00 -16.89
CA LYS A 33 4.50 3.37 -16.48
C LYS A 33 4.30 2.04 -15.74
N GLY A 34 3.04 1.67 -15.45
CA GLY A 34 2.71 0.41 -14.81
C GLY A 34 2.91 -0.79 -15.75
N PRO A 35 3.05 -2.01 -15.20
CA PRO A 35 3.02 -3.22 -16.02
C PRO A 35 1.66 -3.34 -16.71
N LYS A 36 1.68 -3.79 -17.97
CA LYS A 36 0.48 -4.07 -18.76
C LYS A 36 0.33 -5.57 -18.89
N ASP A 37 -0.32 -6.18 -17.90
CA ASP A 37 -0.48 -7.63 -17.79
C ASP A 37 -1.93 -8.03 -17.43
N GLU A 38 -2.17 -9.34 -17.35
CA GLU A 38 -3.49 -9.90 -17.06
C GLU A 38 -3.95 -9.72 -15.60
N PHE A 39 -3.06 -9.28 -14.70
CA PHE A 39 -3.35 -9.10 -13.28
C PHE A 39 -3.83 -7.68 -12.93
N GLN A 40 -4.04 -6.83 -13.93
CA GLN A 40 -4.60 -5.51 -13.72
C GLN A 40 -6.13 -5.56 -13.60
N ASP A 41 -6.64 -5.15 -12.45
CA ASP A 41 -8.06 -4.97 -12.20
C ASP A 41 -8.63 -3.75 -12.97
N TYR A 42 -9.95 -3.69 -13.14
CA TYR A 42 -10.66 -2.51 -13.65
C TYR A 42 -11.31 -1.76 -12.48
N ASP A 43 -10.64 -0.72 -11.99
CA ASP A 43 -11.17 0.20 -10.97
C ASP A 43 -12.06 1.25 -11.66
N VAL A 44 -13.38 1.08 -11.62
CA VAL A 44 -14.34 1.89 -12.39
C VAL A 44 -15.25 2.67 -11.45
N VAL A 45 -15.54 3.93 -11.79
CA VAL A 45 -16.62 4.68 -11.15
C VAL A 45 -17.72 4.99 -12.16
N TYR A 46 -18.97 4.75 -11.76
CA TYR A 46 -20.17 5.28 -12.39
C TYR A 46 -20.70 6.44 -11.56
N ILE A 47 -20.80 7.61 -12.19
CA ILE A 47 -21.50 8.75 -11.62
C ILE A 47 -22.99 8.57 -11.89
N VAL A 48 -23.79 8.58 -10.84
CA VAL A 48 -25.22 8.25 -10.90
C VAL A 48 -26.05 9.34 -10.24
N ASP A 49 -27.27 9.56 -10.75
CA ASP A 49 -28.24 10.46 -10.10
C ASP A 49 -29.08 9.72 -9.06
N ASP A 50 -29.48 8.48 -9.33
CA ASP A 50 -30.36 7.68 -8.47
C ASP A 50 -29.64 6.43 -7.93
N LEU A 51 -28.86 6.63 -6.86
CA LEU A 51 -28.14 5.56 -6.18
C LEU A 51 -29.11 4.54 -5.55
N ASP A 52 -30.23 5.00 -5.00
CA ASP A 52 -31.18 4.15 -4.30
C ASP A 52 -31.86 3.15 -5.25
N ASN A 53 -32.26 3.60 -6.44
CA ASN A 53 -32.83 2.73 -7.45
C ASN A 53 -31.83 1.64 -7.89
N LEU A 54 -30.58 2.02 -8.21
CA LEU A 54 -29.55 1.07 -8.65
C LEU A 54 -29.13 0.07 -7.57
N THR A 55 -29.31 0.43 -6.30
CA THR A 55 -28.94 -0.41 -5.15
C THR A 55 -30.10 -1.24 -4.62
N SER A 56 -31.35 -0.90 -4.98
CA SER A 56 -32.56 -1.63 -4.59
C SER A 56 -32.63 -3.05 -5.19
N ALA A 57 -32.12 -3.23 -6.41
CA ALA A 57 -32.05 -4.51 -7.10
C ALA A 57 -30.75 -4.62 -7.90
N LEU A 58 -29.85 -5.51 -7.45
CA LEU A 58 -28.49 -5.64 -8.01
C LEU A 58 -28.40 -6.63 -9.18
N SER A 59 -29.52 -7.14 -9.69
CA SER A 59 -29.53 -8.12 -10.80
C SER A 59 -28.91 -7.58 -12.09
N TRP A 60 -28.82 -6.26 -12.25
CA TRP A 60 -28.13 -5.66 -13.39
C TRP A 60 -26.62 -5.97 -13.40
N LEU A 61 -26.00 -6.28 -12.25
CA LEU A 61 -24.60 -6.73 -12.17
C LEU A 61 -24.38 -8.05 -12.92
N ASP A 62 -25.42 -8.86 -13.12
CA ASP A 62 -25.36 -10.11 -13.91
C ASP A 62 -25.05 -9.85 -15.40
N SER A 63 -25.23 -8.61 -15.86
CA SER A 63 -24.86 -8.20 -17.21
C SER A 63 -23.35 -8.21 -17.45
N PHE A 64 -22.52 -8.14 -16.40
CA PHE A 64 -21.07 -8.15 -16.57
C PHE A 64 -20.55 -9.53 -16.96
N SER A 65 -20.83 -10.56 -16.16
CA SER A 65 -20.55 -11.98 -16.42
C SER A 65 -20.93 -12.76 -15.17
N LYS A 66 -20.80 -14.08 -15.23
CA LYS A 66 -20.86 -14.94 -14.07
C LYS A 66 -19.68 -14.68 -13.14
N ARG A 67 -19.98 -14.38 -11.87
CA ARG A 67 -19.01 -14.05 -10.82
C ARG A 67 -18.57 -15.32 -10.10
N ILE A 68 -17.27 -15.43 -9.81
CA ILE A 68 -16.68 -16.44 -8.91
C ILE A 68 -16.91 -16.01 -7.46
N ILE A 69 -16.63 -14.74 -7.16
CA ILE A 69 -16.79 -14.13 -5.85
C ILE A 69 -17.14 -12.65 -6.01
N GLU A 70 -17.94 -12.14 -5.08
CA GLU A 70 -18.31 -10.73 -5.00
C GLU A 70 -18.26 -10.22 -3.56
N GLN A 71 -18.01 -8.92 -3.39
CA GLN A 71 -18.08 -8.23 -2.10
C GLN A 71 -18.71 -6.85 -2.27
N HIS A 72 -19.65 -6.50 -1.39
CA HIS A 72 -20.36 -5.22 -1.41
C HIS A 72 -19.94 -4.39 -0.20
N ASN A 73 -19.47 -3.17 -0.45
CA ASN A 73 -18.99 -2.24 0.57
C ASN A 73 -19.70 -0.89 0.47
N VAL A 74 -19.89 -0.25 1.62
CA VAL A 74 -20.35 1.14 1.72
C VAL A 74 -19.14 2.01 2.06
N LEU A 75 -18.83 2.98 1.19
CA LEU A 75 -17.70 3.89 1.35
C LEU A 75 -18.22 5.33 1.42
N GLY A 76 -18.56 5.79 2.63
CA GLY A 76 -19.26 7.07 2.79
C GLY A 76 -20.56 7.08 1.98
N ASN A 77 -20.68 8.02 1.04
CA ASN A 77 -21.85 8.17 0.18
C ASN A 77 -21.81 7.28 -1.08
N ARG A 78 -20.81 6.41 -1.21
CA ARG A 78 -20.60 5.55 -2.38
C ARG A 78 -20.90 4.08 -2.08
N ARG A 79 -21.08 3.29 -3.13
CA ARG A 79 -21.21 1.82 -3.06
C ARG A 79 -20.14 1.18 -3.91
N LEU A 80 -19.34 0.30 -3.32
CA LEU A 80 -18.25 -0.40 -4.01
C LEU A 80 -18.57 -1.89 -4.13
N TYR A 81 -18.55 -2.39 -5.35
CA TYR A 81 -18.78 -3.77 -5.73
C TYR A 81 -17.48 -4.36 -6.26
N LEU A 82 -16.85 -5.24 -5.49
CA LEU A 82 -15.67 -5.99 -5.92
C LEU A 82 -16.17 -7.28 -6.57
N MET A 83 -15.80 -7.53 -7.83
CA MET A 83 -16.32 -8.67 -8.59
C MET A 83 -15.22 -9.35 -9.38
N LEU A 84 -14.94 -10.62 -9.07
CA LEU A 84 -14.07 -11.48 -9.87
C LEU A 84 -14.92 -12.42 -10.72
N PHE A 85 -14.68 -12.46 -12.02
CA PHE A 85 -15.48 -13.22 -12.99
C PHE A 85 -14.84 -14.55 -13.39
N GLU A 86 -15.64 -15.49 -13.92
CA GLU A 86 -15.18 -16.82 -14.37
C GLU A 86 -14.12 -16.76 -15.49
N ASP A 87 -14.05 -15.65 -16.22
CA ASP A 87 -13.04 -15.45 -17.26
C ASP A 87 -11.73 -14.87 -16.74
N GLY A 88 -11.61 -14.66 -15.42
CA GLY A 88 -10.41 -14.19 -14.70
C GLY A 88 -10.31 -12.68 -14.55
N ASN A 89 -11.14 -11.91 -15.26
CA ASN A 89 -11.19 -10.45 -15.11
C ASN A 89 -11.80 -10.06 -13.75
N ARG A 90 -11.33 -8.95 -13.17
CA ARG A 90 -11.88 -8.35 -11.96
C ARG A 90 -12.26 -6.90 -12.18
N ILE A 91 -13.45 -6.51 -11.71
CA ILE A 91 -13.91 -5.12 -11.69
C ILE A 91 -14.16 -4.71 -10.24
N ASP A 92 -13.58 -3.58 -9.85
CA ASP A 92 -13.89 -2.86 -8.63
C ASP A 92 -14.80 -1.66 -9.03
N LEU A 93 -16.12 -1.88 -9.00
CA LEU A 93 -17.12 -0.92 -9.48
C LEU A 93 -17.64 -0.05 -8.34
N THR A 94 -17.40 1.25 -8.42
CA THR A 94 -17.96 2.25 -7.51
C THR A 94 -19.16 2.94 -8.14
N LEU A 95 -20.31 2.91 -7.46
CA LEU A 95 -21.40 3.85 -7.73
C LEU A 95 -21.22 5.08 -6.85
N CYS A 96 -21.14 6.25 -7.46
CA CYS A 96 -20.91 7.52 -6.80
C CYS A 96 -22.01 8.51 -7.19
N PRO A 97 -22.79 9.04 -6.23
CA PRO A 97 -23.71 10.11 -6.53
C PRO A 97 -22.97 11.36 -7.03
N LYS A 98 -23.59 12.09 -7.96
CA LYS A 98 -23.01 13.29 -8.58
C LYS A 98 -22.49 14.33 -7.58
N ASP A 99 -23.20 14.55 -6.47
CA ASP A 99 -22.81 15.53 -5.45
C ASP A 99 -21.60 15.09 -4.61
N HIS A 100 -21.13 13.85 -4.79
CA HIS A 100 -20.01 13.25 -4.05
C HIS A 100 -18.81 12.88 -4.94
N ILE A 101 -18.72 13.44 -6.16
CA ILE A 101 -17.56 13.21 -7.06
C ILE A 101 -16.23 13.56 -6.37
N GLN A 102 -16.18 14.68 -5.63
CA GLN A 102 -14.96 15.08 -4.91
C GLN A 102 -14.48 13.99 -3.93
N GLU A 103 -15.39 13.31 -3.23
CA GLU A 103 -15.04 12.22 -2.31
C GLU A 103 -14.38 11.04 -3.02
N TRP A 104 -14.79 10.77 -4.27
CA TRP A 104 -14.14 9.75 -5.10
C TRP A 104 -12.79 10.25 -5.62
N VAL A 105 -12.72 11.47 -6.16
CA VAL A 105 -11.47 12.06 -6.67
C VAL A 105 -10.39 12.08 -5.60
N ASP A 106 -10.71 12.51 -4.37
CA ASP A 106 -9.79 12.53 -3.24
C ASP A 106 -9.35 11.11 -2.79
N SER A 107 -10.14 10.09 -3.13
CA SER A 107 -9.80 8.69 -2.87
C SER A 107 -8.94 8.05 -3.96
N GLU A 108 -8.66 8.74 -5.07
CA GLU A 108 -7.84 8.23 -6.17
C GLU A 108 -6.51 8.99 -6.29
N ALA A 109 -5.44 8.27 -6.65
CA ALA A 109 -4.19 8.91 -7.01
C ALA A 109 -4.30 9.56 -8.39
N ASP A 110 -4.82 8.83 -9.37
CA ASP A 110 -5.01 9.31 -10.73
C ASP A 110 -6.21 8.61 -11.37
N TYR A 111 -6.81 9.23 -12.38
CA TYR A 111 -7.93 8.64 -13.12
C TYR A 111 -7.99 9.12 -14.57
N THR A 112 -8.61 8.29 -15.41
CA THR A 112 -8.93 8.60 -16.80
C THR A 112 -10.44 8.61 -16.98
N VAL A 113 -10.97 9.71 -17.49
CA VAL A 113 -12.39 9.81 -17.85
C VAL A 113 -12.63 8.99 -19.12
N LEU A 114 -13.53 8.00 -19.04
CA LEU A 114 -13.91 7.14 -20.18
C LEU A 114 -15.11 7.71 -20.94
N LYS A 115 -16.05 8.31 -20.21
CA LYS A 115 -17.26 8.93 -20.77
C LYS A 115 -17.75 10.05 -19.86
N ASP A 116 -17.91 11.26 -20.37
CA ASP A 116 -18.49 12.39 -19.64
C ASP A 116 -19.05 13.42 -20.63
N GLU A 117 -20.35 13.32 -20.95
CA GLU A 117 -20.99 14.21 -21.93
C GLU A 117 -21.34 15.58 -21.33
N LYS A 118 -21.37 15.69 -20.00
CA LYS A 118 -21.80 16.90 -19.26
C LYS A 118 -20.62 17.65 -18.63
N GLY A 119 -19.38 17.18 -18.82
CA GLY A 119 -18.18 17.79 -18.27
C GLY A 119 -18.11 17.74 -16.74
N LEU A 120 -18.69 16.72 -16.12
CA LEU A 120 -18.71 16.56 -14.65
C LEU A 120 -17.31 16.47 -14.04
N PHE A 121 -16.31 15.97 -14.77
CA PHE A 121 -14.94 15.85 -14.30
C PHE A 121 -14.05 17.05 -14.65
N GLU A 122 -14.50 18.02 -15.47
CA GLU A 122 -13.65 19.12 -15.97
C GLU A 122 -13.09 20.02 -14.87
N SER A 123 -13.82 20.18 -13.75
CA SER A 123 -13.40 21.00 -12.62
C SER A 123 -12.47 20.28 -11.63
N TYR A 124 -12.24 18.97 -11.79
CA TYR A 124 -11.51 18.15 -10.83
C TYR A 124 -10.10 17.86 -11.30
N THR A 125 -9.15 17.89 -10.37
CA THR A 125 -7.75 17.55 -10.62
C THR A 125 -7.37 16.24 -9.96
N THR A 126 -6.44 15.50 -10.55
CA THR A 126 -5.92 14.26 -9.96
C THR A 126 -4.85 14.54 -8.89
N SER A 127 -4.56 13.56 -8.04
CA SER A 127 -3.55 13.65 -6.97
C SER A 127 -2.41 12.63 -7.16
N PRO A 128 -1.68 12.65 -8.29
CA PRO A 128 -0.73 11.58 -8.64
C PRO A 128 0.36 11.39 -7.57
N GLY A 129 0.60 12.43 -6.76
CA GLY A 129 1.54 12.44 -5.64
C GLY A 129 1.18 11.58 -4.43
N ARG A 130 0.03 10.89 -4.39
CA ARG A 130 -0.42 10.15 -3.20
C ARG A 130 0.56 9.09 -2.69
N TYR A 131 1.28 8.45 -3.59
CA TYR A 131 2.30 7.43 -3.26
C TYR A 131 3.72 7.95 -3.44
N TRP A 132 3.88 9.27 -3.61
CA TRP A 132 5.19 9.86 -3.78
C TRP A 132 5.86 10.11 -2.44
N THR A 133 7.13 9.74 -2.37
CA THR A 133 7.99 10.02 -1.23
C THR A 133 8.90 11.18 -1.59
N SER A 134 8.93 12.20 -0.72
CA SER A 134 9.88 13.30 -0.79
C SER A 134 11.06 13.06 0.17
N PRO A 135 12.19 13.76 0.01
CA PRO A 135 13.29 13.70 0.98
C PRO A 135 12.80 13.92 2.41
N ALA A 136 13.34 13.16 3.36
CA ALA A 136 12.95 13.26 4.76
C ALA A 136 13.25 14.64 5.34
N SER A 137 12.42 15.10 6.28
CA SER A 137 12.84 16.13 7.24
C SER A 137 13.62 15.49 8.39
N GLY A 138 14.50 16.26 9.06
CA GLY A 138 15.20 15.75 10.24
C GLY A 138 14.26 15.34 11.38
N ILE A 139 13.09 15.98 11.48
CA ILE A 139 12.05 15.64 12.47
C ILE A 139 11.44 14.28 12.15
N ASP A 140 11.07 14.02 10.89
CA ASP A 140 10.45 12.76 10.49
C ASP A 140 11.45 11.61 10.58
N PHE A 141 12.71 11.85 10.22
CA PHE A 141 13.79 10.89 10.40
C PHE A 141 13.95 10.51 11.89
N LYS A 142 14.03 11.50 12.79
CA LYS A 142 14.13 11.24 14.23
C LYS A 142 12.96 10.42 14.76
N LYS A 143 11.73 10.71 14.31
CA LYS A 143 10.53 9.94 14.68
C LYS A 143 10.60 8.49 14.20
N ALA A 144 11.03 8.27 12.96
CA ALA A 144 11.20 6.94 12.39
C ALA A 144 12.23 6.10 13.17
N CYS A 145 13.39 6.69 13.50
CA CYS A 145 14.39 6.03 14.32
C CYS A 145 13.87 5.69 15.72
N ASN A 146 13.16 6.62 16.36
CA ASN A 146 12.57 6.37 17.67
C ASN A 146 11.54 5.24 17.63
N GLU A 147 10.61 5.26 16.66
CA GLU A 147 9.58 4.24 16.49
C GLU A 147 10.20 2.85 16.28
N PHE A 148 11.18 2.75 15.39
CA PHE A 148 11.92 1.51 15.15
C PHE A 148 12.53 0.93 16.43
N TRP A 149 13.35 1.74 17.12
CA TRP A 149 14.06 1.27 18.30
C TRP A 149 13.11 0.96 19.45
N TRP A 150 12.07 1.77 19.64
CA TRP A 150 11.05 1.56 20.66
C TRP A 150 10.30 0.25 20.45
N VAL A 151 9.80 0.00 19.23
CA VAL A 151 9.00 -1.18 18.93
C VAL A 151 9.84 -2.45 18.81
N SER A 152 11.14 -2.35 18.49
CA SER A 152 12.04 -3.53 18.52
C SER A 152 12.07 -4.19 19.91
N ALA A 153 11.89 -3.43 21.00
CA ALA A 153 11.75 -3.98 22.35
C ALA A 153 10.48 -4.83 22.52
N TYR A 154 9.40 -4.52 21.79
CA TYR A 154 8.14 -5.28 21.83
C TYR A 154 8.31 -6.60 21.10
N VAL A 155 9.00 -6.59 19.95
CA VAL A 155 9.35 -7.81 19.22
C VAL A 155 10.17 -8.75 20.12
N ALA A 156 11.24 -8.24 20.74
CA ALA A 156 12.07 -9.04 21.67
C ALA A 156 11.23 -9.63 22.83
N LYS A 157 10.38 -8.83 23.47
CA LYS A 157 9.47 -9.31 24.53
C LYS A 157 8.52 -10.39 24.03
N GLY A 158 7.95 -10.22 22.83
CA GLY A 158 7.07 -11.19 22.20
C GLY A 158 7.76 -12.53 21.97
N ILE A 159 8.99 -12.51 21.46
CA ILE A 159 9.81 -13.70 21.24
C ILE A 159 10.15 -14.40 22.57
N CYS A 160 10.59 -13.67 23.60
CA CYS A 160 10.85 -14.24 24.94
C CYS A 160 9.62 -14.93 25.52
N ARG A 161 8.44 -14.32 25.33
CA ARG A 161 7.14 -14.85 25.80
C ARG A 161 6.56 -15.95 24.91
N LYS A 162 7.27 -16.36 23.85
CA LYS A 162 6.80 -17.34 22.86
C LYS A 162 5.51 -16.91 22.16
N GLN A 163 5.30 -15.60 21.99
CA GLN A 163 4.16 -14.99 21.32
C GLN A 163 4.53 -14.66 19.87
N LEU A 164 4.65 -15.69 19.03
CA LEU A 164 5.18 -15.55 17.66
C LEU A 164 4.36 -14.56 16.82
N LEU A 165 3.03 -14.68 16.80
CA LEU A 165 2.16 -13.78 16.03
C LEU A 165 2.31 -12.31 16.44
N TYR A 166 2.39 -12.05 17.76
CA TYR A 166 2.59 -10.71 18.29
C TYR A 166 3.95 -10.14 17.86
N ALA A 167 5.01 -10.94 17.93
CA ALA A 167 6.33 -10.52 17.49
C ALA A 167 6.38 -10.27 15.96
N THR A 168 5.75 -11.13 15.16
CA THR A 168 5.68 -10.98 13.69
C THR A 168 4.95 -9.70 13.29
N ASP A 169 3.80 -9.43 13.92
CA ASP A 169 2.99 -8.23 13.65
C ASP A 169 3.80 -6.94 13.90
N HIS A 170 4.51 -6.87 15.04
CA HIS A 170 5.33 -5.70 15.36
C HIS A 170 6.61 -5.62 14.49
N LEU A 171 7.22 -6.76 14.14
CA LEU A 171 8.43 -6.78 13.34
C LEU A 171 8.14 -6.35 11.90
N TYR A 172 7.17 -6.96 11.23
CA TYR A 172 6.83 -6.64 9.84
C TYR A 172 6.01 -5.34 9.74
N GLY A 173 5.02 -5.17 10.60
CA GLY A 173 4.05 -4.08 10.55
C GLY A 173 4.58 -2.74 11.03
N ILE A 174 5.69 -2.73 11.80
CA ILE A 174 6.28 -1.48 12.31
C ILE A 174 7.78 -1.43 12.01
N CYS A 175 8.61 -2.29 12.59
CA CYS A 175 10.07 -2.16 12.47
C CYS A 175 10.55 -2.21 11.00
N GLN A 176 10.10 -3.19 10.23
CA GLN A 176 10.47 -3.30 8.82
C GLN A 176 9.80 -2.22 7.95
N GLN A 177 8.65 -1.66 8.36
CA GLN A 177 8.07 -0.50 7.69
C GLN A 177 8.91 0.77 7.89
N GLU A 178 9.45 1.01 9.09
CA GLU A 178 10.37 2.13 9.33
C GLU A 178 11.69 1.93 8.57
N LEU A 179 12.17 0.70 8.40
CA LEU A 179 13.29 0.40 7.51
C LEU A 179 12.97 0.72 6.03
N LEU A 180 11.82 0.29 5.51
CA LEU A 180 11.39 0.62 4.16
C LEU A 180 11.28 2.13 3.93
N LYS A 181 10.83 2.87 4.96
CA LYS A 181 10.76 4.33 4.95
C LYS A 181 12.14 4.98 4.84
N VAL A 182 13.13 4.50 5.61
CA VAL A 182 14.53 4.94 5.49
C VAL A 182 15.09 4.67 4.10
N LEU A 183 14.86 3.48 3.54
CA LEU A 183 15.26 3.14 2.17
C LEU A 183 14.58 4.04 1.13
N ALA A 184 13.28 4.33 1.29
CA ALA A 184 12.54 5.24 0.43
C ALA A 184 13.10 6.67 0.48
N TRP A 185 13.49 7.14 1.67
CA TRP A 185 14.14 8.43 1.83
C TRP A 185 15.55 8.48 1.24
N GLN A 186 16.30 7.37 1.25
CA GLN A 186 17.57 7.30 0.53
C GLN A 186 17.35 7.52 -0.96
N VAL A 187 16.39 6.82 -1.57
CA VAL A 187 16.05 7.04 -2.99
C VAL A 187 15.61 8.49 -3.24
N ALA A 188 14.72 9.02 -2.41
CA ALA A 188 14.24 10.39 -2.58
C ALA A 188 15.34 11.44 -2.39
N SER A 189 16.32 11.19 -1.50
CA SER A 189 17.46 12.09 -1.32
C SER A 189 18.36 12.19 -2.55
N ASP A 190 18.42 11.15 -3.40
CA ASP A 190 19.17 11.17 -4.66
C ASP A 190 18.37 11.79 -5.82
N ARG A 191 17.06 11.58 -5.84
CA ARG A 191 16.22 11.80 -7.03
C ARG A 191 15.19 12.93 -6.87
N GLY A 192 15.07 13.49 -5.67
CA GLY A 192 13.93 14.33 -5.29
C GLY A 192 12.68 13.49 -5.04
N THR A 193 11.50 14.08 -5.23
CA THR A 193 10.23 13.39 -5.01
C THR A 193 10.01 12.28 -6.04
N VAL A 194 9.73 11.06 -5.58
CA VAL A 194 9.58 9.85 -6.43
C VAL A 194 8.38 9.00 -6.04
N ASP A 195 7.75 8.35 -7.01
CA ASP A 195 6.69 7.37 -6.76
C ASP A 195 7.28 6.03 -6.29
N ILE A 196 7.09 5.70 -5.01
CA ILE A 196 7.49 4.40 -4.44
C ILE A 196 6.42 3.32 -4.59
N GLY A 197 5.23 3.70 -5.07
CA GLY A 197 4.06 2.86 -5.17
C GLY A 197 3.42 2.52 -3.82
N LYS A 198 2.14 2.15 -3.87
CA LYS A 198 1.41 1.58 -2.73
C LYS A 198 2.20 0.41 -2.14
N ASN A 199 2.40 0.44 -0.82
CA ASN A 199 3.15 -0.57 -0.06
C ASN A 199 4.58 -0.80 -0.61
N TYR A 200 5.27 0.25 -1.06
CA TYR A 200 6.66 0.20 -1.52
C TYR A 200 6.90 -0.70 -2.75
N LYS A 201 5.86 -1.07 -3.51
CA LYS A 201 5.95 -2.01 -4.64
C LYS A 201 6.93 -1.59 -5.75
N TYR A 202 7.31 -0.31 -5.81
CA TYR A 202 8.30 0.20 -6.77
C TYR A 202 9.64 0.59 -6.13
N LEU A 203 9.76 0.53 -4.80
CA LEU A 203 10.95 1.00 -4.08
C LEU A 203 12.24 0.32 -4.57
N PHE A 204 12.23 -1.01 -4.67
CA PHE A 204 13.42 -1.79 -5.03
C PHE A 204 13.86 -1.62 -6.48
N GLN A 205 13.00 -1.07 -7.35
CA GLN A 205 13.38 -0.73 -8.73
C GLN A 205 14.35 0.46 -8.80
N TYR A 206 14.41 1.27 -7.73
CA TYR A 206 15.31 2.41 -7.65
C TYR A 206 16.62 2.10 -6.93
N LEU A 207 16.71 0.95 -6.26
CA LEU A 207 17.85 0.52 -5.44
C LEU A 207 18.69 -0.53 -6.20
N PRO A 208 19.96 -0.74 -5.80
CA PRO A 208 20.75 -1.86 -6.31
C PRO A 208 20.04 -3.20 -6.09
N THR A 209 20.19 -4.14 -7.02
CA THR A 209 19.50 -5.45 -7.01
C THR A 209 19.76 -6.26 -5.73
N GLU A 210 20.89 -6.01 -5.07
CA GLU A 210 21.28 -6.63 -3.80
C GLU A 210 20.34 -6.24 -2.65
N LYS A 211 19.80 -5.01 -2.66
CA LYS A 211 18.93 -4.51 -1.58
C LYS A 211 17.63 -5.29 -1.44
N GLU A 212 17.04 -5.72 -2.55
CA GLU A 212 15.83 -6.54 -2.53
C GLU A 212 16.11 -7.92 -1.93
N LYS A 213 17.29 -8.49 -2.22
CA LYS A 213 17.72 -9.78 -1.67
C LYS A 213 18.00 -9.66 -0.17
N GLU A 214 18.72 -8.61 0.25
CA GLU A 214 18.97 -8.30 1.67
C GLU A 214 17.65 -8.19 2.44
N PHE A 215 16.67 -7.46 1.91
CA PHE A 215 15.37 -7.29 2.55
C PHE A 215 14.55 -8.58 2.56
N SER A 216 14.58 -9.36 1.48
CA SER A 216 13.84 -10.63 1.37
C SER A 216 14.24 -11.65 2.45
N VAL A 217 15.54 -11.67 2.83
CA VAL A 217 16.03 -12.55 3.90
C VAL A 217 15.42 -12.18 5.27
N LEU A 218 14.93 -10.95 5.44
CA LEU A 218 14.26 -10.51 6.66
C LEU A 218 12.83 -11.06 6.81
N LEU A 219 12.24 -11.69 5.78
CA LEU A 219 10.83 -12.09 5.77
C LEU A 219 10.56 -13.52 6.24
N ASP A 220 11.57 -14.22 6.77
CA ASP A 220 11.39 -15.56 7.35
C ASP A 220 10.98 -15.48 8.83
N PHE A 221 9.67 -15.63 9.07
CA PHE A 221 9.08 -15.64 10.41
C PHE A 221 8.56 -17.03 10.82
N SER A 222 9.03 -18.09 10.15
CA SER A 222 8.44 -19.44 10.24
C SER A 222 8.63 -20.14 11.59
N SER A 223 9.54 -19.66 12.43
CA SER A 223 9.78 -20.18 13.78
C SER A 223 10.30 -19.10 14.72
N LYS A 224 10.40 -19.42 16.02
CA LYS A 224 11.01 -18.53 17.03
C LYS A 224 12.46 -18.17 16.66
N GLU A 225 13.23 -19.15 16.18
CA GLU A 225 14.63 -18.98 15.78
C GLU A 225 14.71 -18.07 14.55
N LYS A 226 13.85 -18.29 13.56
CA LYS A 226 13.82 -17.50 12.33
C LYS A 226 13.42 -16.05 12.56
N ILE A 227 12.38 -15.80 13.36
CA ILE A 227 12.01 -14.42 13.71
C ILE A 227 13.07 -13.73 14.56
N THR A 228 13.80 -14.46 15.42
CA THR A 228 14.93 -13.90 16.19
C THR A 228 16.05 -13.47 15.26
N GLN A 229 16.42 -14.32 14.30
CA GLN A 229 17.41 -13.99 13.26
C GLN A 229 16.95 -12.79 12.42
N SER A 230 15.68 -12.76 12.02
CA SER A 230 15.11 -11.65 11.27
C SER A 230 15.12 -10.34 12.06
N LEU A 231 14.79 -10.36 13.36
CA LEU A 231 14.87 -9.18 14.22
C LEU A 231 16.30 -8.62 14.25
N PHE A 232 17.30 -9.46 14.52
CA PHE A 232 18.70 -9.00 14.57
C PHE A 232 19.19 -8.48 13.22
N ALA A 233 18.88 -9.18 12.13
CA ALA A 233 19.23 -8.74 10.78
C ALA A 233 18.55 -7.40 10.44
N THR A 234 17.28 -7.23 10.83
CA THR A 234 16.54 -5.98 10.64
C THR A 234 17.17 -4.84 11.45
N MET A 235 17.58 -5.07 12.70
CA MET A 235 18.24 -4.07 13.55
C MET A 235 19.59 -3.63 12.99
N GLN A 236 20.40 -4.59 12.51
CA GLN A 236 21.69 -4.29 11.90
C GLN A 236 21.52 -3.49 10.61
N LEU A 237 20.61 -3.91 9.73
CA LEU A 237 20.36 -3.21 8.48
C LEU A 237 19.79 -1.80 8.74
N PHE A 238 18.81 -1.66 9.63
CA PHE A 238 18.29 -0.34 10.00
C PHE A 238 19.37 0.58 10.57
N HIS A 239 20.23 0.06 11.45
CA HIS A 239 21.33 0.81 12.02
C HIS A 239 22.29 1.32 10.93
N GLN A 240 22.61 0.49 9.93
CA GLN A 240 23.47 0.87 8.81
C GLN A 240 22.80 1.91 7.90
N GLU A 241 21.57 1.67 7.47
CA GLU A 241 20.87 2.53 6.51
C GLU A 241 20.50 3.89 7.12
N ALA A 242 20.10 3.91 8.39
CA ALA A 242 19.78 5.15 9.10
C ALA A 242 21.03 6.01 9.30
N GLN A 243 22.19 5.41 9.61
CA GLN A 243 23.46 6.14 9.68
C GLN A 243 23.88 6.72 8.34
N SER A 244 23.76 5.92 7.27
CA SER A 244 24.07 6.37 5.91
C SER A 244 23.21 7.57 5.50
N LEU A 245 21.89 7.47 5.71
CA LEU A 245 20.96 8.56 5.41
C LEU A 245 21.23 9.80 6.28
N ALA A 246 21.46 9.62 7.57
CA ALA A 246 21.76 10.72 8.49
C ALA A 246 23.02 11.48 8.08
N HIS A 247 24.09 10.75 7.75
CA HIS A 247 25.33 11.35 7.26
C HIS A 247 25.11 12.15 5.98
N LYS A 248 24.38 11.56 5.01
CA LYS A 248 24.09 12.19 3.72
C LYS A 248 23.26 13.46 3.85
N MET A 249 22.26 13.44 4.74
CA MET A 249 21.30 14.53 4.91
C MET A 249 21.71 15.55 5.99
N GLY A 250 22.78 15.29 6.74
CA GLY A 250 23.19 16.11 7.88
C GLY A 250 22.24 16.04 9.07
N PHE A 251 21.60 14.88 9.28
CA PHE A 251 20.73 14.65 10.44
C PHE A 251 21.48 14.05 11.62
N ASP A 252 20.97 14.29 12.82
CA ASP A 252 21.44 13.62 14.02
C ASP A 252 20.87 12.20 14.09
N TYR A 253 21.76 11.21 14.26
CA TYR A 253 21.40 9.83 14.52
C TYR A 253 22.04 9.35 15.82
N ASP A 254 21.19 8.95 16.77
CA ASP A 254 21.61 8.49 18.09
C ASP A 254 22.13 7.05 18.03
N LYS A 255 23.43 6.90 17.77
CA LYS A 255 24.10 5.60 17.70
C LYS A 255 24.10 4.88 19.04
N GLU A 256 24.22 5.62 20.15
CA GLU A 256 24.30 5.04 21.49
C GLU A 256 22.97 4.36 21.85
N VAL A 257 21.83 4.97 21.52
CA VAL A 257 20.51 4.33 21.68
C VAL A 257 20.40 3.08 20.81
N ALA A 258 20.84 3.13 19.56
CA ALA A 258 20.80 1.98 18.66
C ALA A 258 21.60 0.79 19.21
N GLU A 259 22.85 1.03 19.63
CA GLU A 259 23.75 0.01 20.19
C GLU A 259 23.17 -0.58 21.49
N LYS A 260 22.66 0.26 22.40
CA LYS A 260 21.99 -0.20 23.63
C LYS A 260 20.75 -1.06 23.34
N MET A 261 20.00 -0.73 22.29
CA MET A 261 18.81 -1.50 21.91
C MET A 261 19.15 -2.84 21.26
N ILE A 262 20.21 -2.90 20.45
CA ILE A 262 20.78 -4.16 19.93
C ILE A 262 21.23 -5.04 21.09
N GLN A 263 22.05 -4.52 22.00
CA GLN A 263 22.50 -5.25 23.18
C GLN A 263 21.32 -5.72 24.04
N TYR A 264 20.31 -4.88 24.25
CA TYR A 264 19.10 -5.27 24.98
C TYR A 264 18.39 -6.47 24.33
N ALA A 265 18.30 -6.52 22.99
CA ALA A 265 17.65 -7.64 22.31
C ALA A 265 18.49 -8.92 22.42
N GLU A 266 19.82 -8.82 22.26
CA GLU A 266 20.76 -9.94 22.42
C GLU A 266 20.68 -10.53 23.83
N GLU A 267 20.81 -9.69 24.87
CA GLU A 267 20.74 -10.10 26.27
C GLU A 267 19.44 -10.83 26.60
N ARG A 268 18.31 -10.45 26.00
CA ARG A 268 17.00 -11.07 26.30
C ARG A 268 16.72 -12.34 25.52
N LEU A 269 17.29 -12.48 24.33
CA LEU A 269 16.98 -13.57 23.41
C LEU A 269 18.02 -14.68 23.43
N GLU A 270 19.28 -14.36 23.72
CA GLU A 270 20.35 -15.36 23.84
C GLU A 270 20.36 -16.04 25.21
N THR A 271 20.12 -15.29 26.30
CA THR A 271 20.15 -15.85 27.66
C THR A 271 18.89 -16.64 28.01
N ASN A 272 17.76 -16.40 27.32
CA ASN A 272 16.41 -16.87 27.70
C ASN A 272 16.03 -16.60 29.18
N GLU A 273 16.72 -15.69 29.88
CA GLU A 273 16.43 -15.40 31.28
C GLU A 273 15.25 -14.42 31.39
N THR A 274 14.07 -14.95 31.71
CA THR A 274 13.00 -14.14 32.29
C THR A 274 13.35 -13.81 33.73
N PHE A 275 13.91 -12.62 33.98
CA PHE A 275 14.04 -12.08 35.33
C PHE A 275 12.64 -11.87 35.92
N THR A 276 12.17 -12.82 36.72
CA THR A 276 11.11 -12.56 37.70
C THR A 276 11.68 -11.65 38.78
N LYS A 277 11.23 -10.40 38.83
CA LYS A 277 11.43 -9.53 39.99
C LYS A 277 10.47 -9.91 41.11
#